data_AF-A0A4Y5T4I1-F1
#
_entry.id   AF-A0A4Y5T4I1-F1
#
_cell.length_a   1.000
_cell.length_b   1.000
_cell.length_c   1.000
_cell.angle_alpha   90.00
_cell.angle_beta   90.00
_cell.angle_gamma   90.00
#
_symmetry.space_group_name_H-M   'P 1'
#
loop_
_entity.id
_entity.type
_entity.pdbx_description
1 polymer ?
#
loop_
_entity_poly.entity_id
_entity_poly.type
_entity_poly.pdbx_seq_one_letter_code
_entity_poly.pdbx_strand_id
1 'polypeptide(L)'
;MDDLIRKKILDFLQCNDKNGYYTDERCDLEDVPKLSLEESIKYFFGVINSEFYHSIVENIFELGFYETIKYAKEVAFYNKTYNKLKLLINSNPNENLYKNLLE
;
A
#
# COMPACT_ATOMS: atom_id res chain seq x y z
N MET A 1 0.83 11.07 -14.37
CA MET A 1 1.84 10.93 -13.28
C MET A 1 1.28 10.02 -12.21
N ASP A 2 0.12 10.38 -11.67
CA ASP A 2 -0.58 9.64 -10.61
C ASP A 2 -0.88 8.18 -10.97
N ASP A 3 -1.27 7.88 -12.22
CA ASP A 3 -1.48 6.50 -12.67
C ASP A 3 -0.21 5.64 -12.66
N LEU A 4 0.94 6.22 -13.02
CA LEU A 4 2.21 5.50 -12.99
C LEU A 4 2.64 5.22 -11.55
N ILE A 5 2.46 6.19 -10.66
CA ILE A 5 2.72 6.06 -9.23
C ILE A 5 1.82 4.97 -8.65
N ARG A 6 0.52 5.07 -8.92
CA ARG A 6 -0.49 4.09 -8.51
C ARG A 6 -0.11 2.69 -8.97
N LYS A 7 0.23 2.51 -10.24
CA LYS A 7 0.64 1.22 -10.81
C LYS A 7 1.84 0.61 -10.07
N LYS A 8 2.89 1.39 -9.80
CA LYS A 8 4.05 0.90 -9.03
C LYS A 8 3.69 0.44 -7.62
N ILE A 9 2.77 1.14 -6.96
CA ILE A 9 2.28 0.76 -5.64
C ILE A 9 1.47 -0.54 -5.74
N LEU A 10 0.60 -0.65 -6.74
CA LEU A 10 -0.21 -1.84 -6.98
C LEU A 10 0.65 -3.07 -7.30
N ASP A 11 1.68 -2.94 -8.14
CA ASP A 11 2.63 -4.01 -8.43
C ASP A 11 3.29 -4.54 -7.14
N PHE A 12 3.71 -3.62 -6.24
CA PHE A 12 4.23 -3.99 -4.93
C PHE A 12 3.18 -4.71 -4.09
N LEU A 13 1.96 -4.17 -3.99
CA LEU A 13 0.88 -4.74 -3.19
C LEU A 13 0.53 -6.15 -3.66
N GLN A 14 0.43 -6.37 -4.98
CA GLN A 14 0.15 -7.68 -5.58
C GLN A 14 1.23 -8.72 -5.28
N CYS A 15 2.51 -8.33 -5.25
CA CYS A 15 3.58 -9.23 -4.83
C CYS A 15 3.51 -9.63 -3.34
N ASN A 16 2.83 -8.82 -2.52
CA ASN A 16 2.63 -9.08 -1.09
C ASN A 16 1.24 -9.64 -0.77
N ASP A 17 0.40 -9.80 -1.80
CA ASP A 17 -0.98 -10.19 -1.67
C ASP A 17 -1.12 -11.71 -1.59
N LYS A 18 -1.35 -12.22 -0.38
CA LYS A 18 -1.63 -13.65 -0.20
C LYS A 18 -3.04 -14.04 -0.63
N ASN A 19 -3.95 -13.07 -0.81
CA ASN A 19 -5.39 -13.31 -0.98
C ASN A 19 -5.98 -12.77 -2.31
N GLY A 20 -5.20 -12.04 -3.12
CA GLY A 20 -5.60 -11.53 -4.44
C GLY A 20 -6.56 -10.32 -4.41
N TYR A 21 -6.55 -9.54 -3.32
CA TYR A 21 -7.39 -8.36 -3.09
C TYR A 21 -6.91 -7.06 -3.78
N TYR A 22 -5.62 -6.89 -4.06
CA TYR A 22 -5.06 -5.64 -4.60
C TYR A 22 -5.04 -5.63 -6.12
N THR A 23 -6.21 -5.56 -6.74
CA THR A 23 -6.35 -5.69 -8.20
C THR A 23 -5.98 -4.40 -8.95
N ASP A 24 -5.09 -4.51 -9.95
CA ASP A 24 -4.95 -3.59 -11.09
C ASP A 24 -5.08 -4.43 -12.38
N GLU A 25 -5.87 -3.93 -13.34
CA GLU A 25 -6.11 -4.37 -14.74
C GLU A 25 -6.25 -5.86 -15.09
N ARG A 26 -6.01 -6.82 -14.18
CA ARG A 26 -6.24 -8.27 -14.41
C ARG A 26 -7.56 -8.76 -13.84
N CYS A 27 -8.30 -7.88 -13.18
CA CYS A 27 -9.66 -8.12 -12.76
C CYS A 27 -10.57 -7.51 -13.84
N ASP A 28 -10.76 -8.24 -14.93
CA ASP A 28 -11.73 -7.91 -16.00
C ASP A 28 -13.19 -8.13 -15.55
N LEU A 29 -13.42 -8.24 -14.23
CA LEU A 29 -14.77 -8.23 -13.68
C LEU A 29 -15.32 -6.82 -13.88
N GLU A 30 -16.18 -6.68 -14.88
CA GLU A 30 -17.04 -5.52 -15.06
C GLU A 30 -17.61 -5.11 -13.68
N ASP A 31 -17.55 -3.80 -13.39
CA ASP A 31 -18.04 -3.16 -12.16
C ASP A 31 -17.15 -3.19 -10.91
N VAL A 32 -15.93 -3.76 -10.93
CA VAL A 32 -14.98 -3.59 -9.81
C VAL A 32 -14.19 -2.28 -9.95
N PRO A 33 -14.35 -1.30 -9.05
CA PRO A 33 -13.65 -0.02 -9.16
C PRO A 33 -12.14 -0.19 -8.94
N LYS A 34 -11.34 0.42 -9.83
CA LYS A 34 -9.89 0.51 -9.65
C LYS A 34 -9.58 1.23 -8.33
N LEU A 35 -8.59 0.73 -7.59
CA LEU A 35 -8.12 1.43 -6.39
C LEU A 35 -7.62 2.82 -6.78
N SER A 36 -8.07 3.85 -6.04
CA SER A 36 -7.53 5.19 -6.23
C SER A 36 -6.06 5.24 -5.80
N LEU A 37 -5.35 6.31 -6.18
CA LEU A 37 -3.99 6.53 -5.66
C LEU A 37 -4.00 6.61 -4.13
N GLU A 38 -5.02 7.26 -3.56
CA GLU A 38 -5.20 7.40 -2.12
C GLU A 38 -5.34 6.03 -1.43
N GLU A 39 -6.21 5.17 -1.96
CA GLU A 39 -6.41 3.81 -1.46
C GLU A 39 -5.15 2.94 -1.64
N SER A 40 -4.44 3.12 -2.75
CA SER A 40 -3.17 2.41 -2.99
C SER A 40 -2.13 2.79 -1.94
N ILE A 41 -2.02 4.08 -1.59
CA ILE A 41 -1.13 4.55 -0.53
C ILE A 41 -1.58 4.04 0.84
N LYS A 42 -2.90 4.04 1.12
CA LYS A 42 -3.46 3.48 2.36
C LYS A 42 -3.00 2.05 2.57
N TYR A 43 -3.18 1.20 1.56
CA TYR A 43 -2.80 -0.20 1.64
C TYR A 43 -1.29 -0.41 1.70
N PHE A 44 -0.51 0.44 1.03
CA PHE A 44 0.94 0.43 1.21
C PHE A 44 1.32 0.64 2.67
N PHE A 45 0.71 1.62 3.36
CA PHE A 45 0.94 1.83 4.79
C PHE A 45 0.56 0.61 5.63
N GLY A 46 -0.56 -0.04 5.29
CA GLY A 46 -1.02 -1.28 5.91
C GLY A 46 -0.04 -2.42 5.79
N VAL A 47 0.44 -2.70 4.57
CA VAL A 47 1.39 -3.80 4.33
C VAL A 47 2.71 -3.56 5.06
N ILE A 48 3.25 -2.34 4.96
CA ILE A 48 4.55 -2.00 5.57
C ILE A 48 4.51 -2.03 7.10
N ASN A 49 3.36 -1.74 7.71
CA ASN A 49 3.20 -1.69 9.17
C ASN A 49 2.07 -2.63 9.63
N SER A 50 2.03 -3.83 9.06
CA SER A 50 0.89 -4.75 9.20
C SER A 50 0.60 -5.10 10.65
N GLU A 51 1.60 -5.44 11.46
CA GLU A 51 1.42 -5.76 12.88
C GLU A 51 0.69 -4.64 13.64
N PHE A 52 1.04 -3.39 13.37
CA PHE A 52 0.40 -2.24 14.04
C PHE A 52 -1.05 -2.08 13.60
N TYR A 53 -1.34 -2.09 12.30
CA TYR A 53 -2.72 -1.90 11.85
C TYR A 53 -3.64 -3.06 12.23
N HIS A 54 -3.14 -4.30 12.22
CA HIS A 54 -3.88 -5.48 12.70
C HIS A 54 -4.15 -5.43 14.23
N SER A 55 -3.38 -4.63 14.98
CA SER A 55 -3.67 -4.39 16.40
C SER A 55 -4.82 -3.40 16.64
N ILE A 56 -5.24 -2.66 15.61
CA ILE A 56 -6.31 -1.66 15.67
C ILE A 56 -7.61 -2.19 15.08
N VAL A 57 -7.55 -2.79 13.89
CA VAL A 57 -8.68 -3.36 13.14
C VAL A 57 -8.31 -4.76 12.64
N GLU A 58 -9.30 -5.61 12.37
CA GLU A 58 -9.03 -6.93 11.80
C GLU A 58 -8.44 -6.82 10.38
N ASN A 59 -8.94 -5.85 9.61
CA ASN A 59 -8.43 -5.56 8.27
C ASN A 59 -8.34 -4.05 7.99
N ILE A 60 -7.26 -3.62 7.33
CA ILE A 60 -7.07 -2.21 6.93
C ILE A 60 -8.16 -1.68 6.00
N PHE A 61 -8.96 -2.54 5.34
CA PHE A 61 -10.15 -2.13 4.59
C PHE A 61 -11.17 -1.36 5.46
N GLU A 62 -11.16 -1.60 6.77
CA GLU A 62 -12.04 -0.93 7.73
C GLU A 62 -11.61 0.52 8.02
N LEU A 63 -10.37 0.89 7.71
CA LEU A 63 -9.86 2.24 7.93
C LEU A 63 -10.00 3.12 6.68
N GLY A 64 -10.34 4.40 6.92
CA GLY A 64 -10.17 5.44 5.93
C GLY A 64 -8.70 5.80 5.71
N PHE A 65 -8.39 6.43 4.58
CA PHE A 65 -7.05 6.94 4.30
C PHE A 65 -6.58 7.92 5.38
N TYR A 66 -7.39 8.92 5.73
CA TYR A 66 -7.00 9.93 6.72
C TYR A 66 -6.76 9.33 8.11
N GLU A 67 -7.54 8.32 8.51
CA GLU A 67 -7.35 7.61 9.78
C GLU A 67 -6.04 6.83 9.77
N THR A 68 -5.77 6.11 8.68
CA THR A 68 -4.49 5.40 8.46
C THR A 68 -3.30 6.36 8.61
N ILE A 69 -3.34 7.50 7.92
CA ILE A 69 -2.28 8.52 8.01
C ILE A 69 -2.19 9.15 9.39
N LYS A 70 -3.32 9.36 10.07
CA LYS A 70 -3.36 9.89 11.44
C LYS A 70 -2.65 8.93 12.40
N TYR A 71 -2.98 7.65 12.40
CA TYR A 71 -2.34 6.66 13.27
C TYR A 71 -0.83 6.57 12.99
N ALA A 72 -0.43 6.53 11.72
CA ALA A 72 0.98 6.52 11.35
C ALA A 72 1.78 7.70 11.93
N LYS A 73 1.15 8.88 12.05
CA LYS A 73 1.76 10.06 12.65
C LYS A 73 1.80 9.97 14.17
N GLU A 74 0.72 9.50 14.80
CA GLU A 74 0.61 9.37 16.27
C GLU A 74 1.68 8.43 16.84
N VAL A 75 2.02 7.36 16.13
CA VAL A 75 3.10 6.43 16.54
C VAL A 75 4.42 6.63 15.77
N ALA A 76 4.58 7.79 15.14
CA ALA A 76 5.82 8.30 14.55
C ALA A 76 6.48 7.47 13.41
N PHE A 77 5.77 6.53 12.77
CA PHE A 77 6.32 5.81 11.60
C PHE A 77 5.96 6.43 10.24
N TYR A 78 5.12 7.47 10.20
CA TYR A 78 4.69 8.11 8.95
C TYR A 78 5.86 8.46 8.04
N ASN A 79 6.88 9.18 8.57
CA ASN A 79 8.03 9.60 7.76
C ASN A 79 8.85 8.40 7.25
N LYS A 80 9.03 7.36 8.09
CA LYS A 80 9.73 6.13 7.70
C LYS A 80 9.01 5.44 6.54
N THR A 81 7.69 5.27 6.66
CA THR A 81 6.85 4.63 5.64
C THR A 81 6.78 5.47 4.36
N TYR A 82 6.66 6.79 4.49
CA TYR A 82 6.63 7.69 3.35
C TYR A 82 7.96 7.72 2.58
N ASN A 83 9.10 7.59 3.26
CA ASN A 83 10.40 7.45 2.60
C ASN A 83 10.50 6.13 1.83
N LYS A 84 9.98 5.03 2.38
CA LYS A 84 9.86 3.74 1.68
C LYS A 84 8.97 3.86 0.43
N LEU A 85 7.84 4.57 0.54
CA LEU A 85 6.97 4.86 -0.61
C LEU A 85 7.70 5.68 -1.69
N LYS A 86 8.42 6.74 -1.31
CA LYS A 86 9.24 7.53 -2.26
C LYS A 86 10.28 6.67 -2.95
N LEU A 87 10.95 5.79 -2.22
CA LEU A 87 11.93 4.87 -2.79
C LEU A 87 11.29 3.95 -3.83
N LEU A 88 10.12 3.38 -3.54
CA LEU A 88 9.36 2.56 -4.48
C LEU A 88 9.02 3.34 -5.77
N ILE A 89 8.49 4.55 -5.63
CA ILE A 89 8.04 5.39 -6.75
C ILE A 89 9.20 5.79 -7.65
N ASN A 90 10.35 6.13 -7.06
CA ASN A 90 11.52 6.64 -7.79
C ASN A 90 12.44 5.54 -8.33
N SER A 91 12.21 4.28 -7.96
CA SER A 91 13.01 3.14 -8.42
C SER A 91 12.38 2.42 -9.60
N ASN A 92 13.16 1.57 -10.26
CA ASN A 92 12.64 0.47 -11.08
C ASN A 92 12.49 -0.74 -10.15
N PRO A 93 11.27 -1.07 -9.71
CA PRO A 93 11.09 -2.06 -8.67
C PRO A 93 11.50 -3.45 -9.13
N ASN A 94 12.10 -4.20 -8.21
CA ASN A 94 12.43 -5.61 -8.38
C ASN A 94 12.14 -6.35 -7.06
N GLU A 95 12.17 -7.68 -7.09
CA GLU A 95 11.84 -8.50 -5.91
C GLU A 95 12.71 -8.17 -4.69
N ASN A 96 13.98 -7.83 -4.88
CA ASN A 96 14.87 -7.45 -3.79
C ASN A 96 14.45 -6.12 -3.15
N LEU A 97 14.06 -5.13 -3.96
CA LEU A 97 13.51 -3.90 -3.44
C LEU A 97 12.27 -4.16 -2.61
N TYR A 98 11.35 -5.01 -3.08
CA TYR A 98 10.12 -5.32 -2.36
C TYR A 98 10.39 -5.97 -0.99
N LYS A 99 11.32 -6.92 -0.92
CA LYS A 99 11.75 -7.51 0.36
C LYS A 99 12.33 -6.47 1.30
N ASN A 100 13.24 -5.63 0.80
CA ASN A 100 13.86 -4.55 1.59
C ASN A 100 12.85 -3.51 2.10
N LEU A 101 11.72 -3.32 1.42
CA LEU A 101 10.67 -2.43 1.89
C LEU A 101 9.92 -2.99 3.11
N LEU A 102 9.92 -4.31 3.33
CA LEU A 102 9.26 -4.95 4.47
C LEU A 102 10.15 -5.02 5.73
N GLU A 103 11.47 -4.92 5.56
CA GLU A 103 12.46 -4.84 6.64
C GLU A 103 12.54 -3.43 7.27
#